data_AF-A0A7C3M4H8-F1
#
_entry.id   AF-A0A7C3M4H8-F1
#
_cell.length_a   1.000
_cell.length_b   1.000
_cell.length_c   1.000
_cell.angle_alpha   90.00
_cell.angle_beta   90.00
_cell.angle_gamma   90.00
#
_symmetry.space_group_name_H-M   'P 1'
#
loop_
_entity.id
_entity.type
_entity.pdbx_description
1 polymer ?
#
loop_
_entity_poly.entity_id
_entity_poly.type
_entity_poly.pdbx_seq_one_letter_code
_entity_poly.pdbx_strand_id
1 'polypeptide(L)'
;MVGYVCKYTPYLVVESFGEKTVRIEPEIGNCEIANTLTHPNMCSYAKLVLEEVVRKGIDKVILVNCCDAIRRLYDIIKTLPFIAFVHIVDLPRKRDQAGRVIFRSEIVKLIKRYEEFSDRGFDMALFRDLLSSMTSATERIYKDINIVVIGGRCRDSLIKTIEDFGGNVVYNLTCTGNKPPYRLLGLKEDPVSAYADILLDSYPCIRMDDAGERLDVLIRDRRIDGVVYHTVKFCDLYSYEYAELKDRLNIPILKLETDYTDASEGQIRTRIQAFIESLKGKSNKGSKINNTRGDLIVAGIDSGSASTNVVIIDTKRNILGYSVVPTGAKSVESAYRALEEALMMAKLRLEDISYIVATGYGRISIPFANLEVTEITCHARGAFFLNKDVRTIIDIGGQDSKIIKIDEDGNVVDFVMNDKCSAGTGRFLENMSRVLEIPVEKMGEESLDWKEDLEISSMCTVFAESEVISLIAKNKERRDILHAIHKSIVKRIASFIERVDGGPRYMMTGGVAKNIGVVRCLEERLGERIIIPDEPQIVGALGSALIGLEKLEGY
;
A
#
# COMPACT_ATOMS: atom_id res chain seq x y z
N MET A 1 -2.58 -25.13 -24.85
CA MET A 1 -3.03 -23.94 -24.10
C MET A 1 -2.05 -22.83 -24.45
N VAL A 2 -2.54 -21.65 -24.78
CA VAL A 2 -1.68 -20.53 -25.22
C VAL A 2 -1.74 -19.40 -24.19
N GLY A 3 -0.58 -19.04 -23.65
CA GLY A 3 -0.46 -17.97 -22.67
C GLY A 3 -0.47 -16.58 -23.29
N TYR A 4 -1.14 -15.61 -22.67
CA TYR A 4 -1.06 -14.20 -23.05
C TYR A 4 -1.09 -13.28 -21.84
N VAL A 5 -0.71 -12.01 -22.02
CA VAL A 5 -0.58 -11.05 -20.90
C VAL A 5 -1.46 -9.82 -21.03
N CYS A 6 -1.75 -9.33 -22.24
CA CYS A 6 -2.28 -7.98 -22.45
C CYS A 6 -3.78 -8.01 -22.75
N LYS A 7 -4.55 -7.00 -22.29
CA LYS A 7 -5.99 -6.89 -22.63
C LYS A 7 -6.26 -6.63 -24.11
N TYR A 8 -5.26 -6.11 -24.83
CA TYR A 8 -5.29 -5.94 -26.29
C TYR A 8 -4.87 -7.20 -27.03
N THR A 9 -4.54 -8.31 -26.35
CA THR A 9 -4.21 -9.55 -27.06
C THR A 9 -5.46 -10.04 -27.80
N PRO A 10 -5.38 -10.31 -29.11
CA PRO A 10 -6.49 -10.87 -29.88
C PRO A 10 -6.63 -12.38 -29.62
N TYR A 11 -6.89 -12.78 -28.38
CA TYR A 11 -6.89 -14.17 -27.92
C TYR A 11 -7.97 -15.03 -28.60
N LEU A 12 -9.11 -14.44 -29.00
CA LEU A 12 -10.16 -15.15 -29.74
C LEU A 12 -9.67 -15.71 -31.07
N VAL A 13 -8.60 -15.17 -31.64
CA VAL A 13 -7.97 -15.74 -32.85
C VAL A 13 -7.52 -17.17 -32.57
N VAL A 14 -6.81 -17.39 -31.45
CA VAL A 14 -6.31 -18.71 -31.08
C VAL A 14 -7.44 -19.65 -30.70
N GLU A 15 -8.46 -19.15 -30.00
CA GLU A 15 -9.64 -19.95 -29.63
C GLU A 15 -10.41 -20.44 -30.86
N SER A 16 -10.34 -19.68 -31.96
CA SER A 16 -10.92 -20.05 -33.25
C SER A 16 -10.13 -21.13 -34.00
N PHE A 17 -8.96 -21.55 -33.50
CA PHE A 17 -8.25 -22.77 -33.93
C PHE A 17 -8.57 -23.98 -33.02
N GLY A 18 -9.53 -23.85 -32.11
CA GLY A 18 -9.91 -24.88 -31.14
C GLY A 18 -8.92 -25.02 -29.98
N GLU A 19 -8.10 -24.00 -29.70
CA GLU A 19 -7.15 -24.00 -28.60
C GLU A 19 -7.56 -23.08 -27.47
N LYS A 20 -7.43 -23.56 -26.22
CA LYS A 20 -7.72 -22.72 -25.04
C LYS A 20 -6.62 -21.69 -24.83
N THR A 21 -7.02 -20.46 -24.54
CA THR A 21 -6.10 -19.40 -24.10
C THR A 21 -6.14 -19.23 -22.58
N VAL A 22 -5.04 -18.78 -22.01
CA VAL A 22 -4.96 -18.43 -20.59
C VAL A 22 -4.24 -17.11 -20.44
N ARG A 23 -4.82 -16.20 -19.65
CA ARG A 23 -4.13 -14.99 -19.24
C ARG A 23 -3.12 -15.36 -18.15
N ILE A 24 -1.85 -15.08 -18.39
CA ILE A 24 -0.77 -15.25 -17.42
C ILE A 24 -0.85 -14.06 -16.45
N GLU A 25 -1.33 -14.33 -15.25
CA GLU A 25 -1.44 -13.35 -14.17
C GLU A 25 -0.70 -13.92 -12.95
N PRO A 26 0.60 -13.63 -12.81
CA PRO A 26 1.41 -14.24 -11.76
C PRO A 26 0.97 -13.83 -10.36
N GLU A 27 0.99 -14.79 -9.44
CA GLU A 27 0.80 -14.56 -8.01
C GLU A 27 2.13 -14.12 -7.35
N ILE A 28 2.17 -14.12 -6.02
CA ILE A 28 3.38 -13.83 -5.25
C ILE A 28 4.42 -14.91 -5.52
N GLY A 29 5.65 -14.51 -5.81
CA GLY A 29 6.69 -15.45 -6.19
C GLY A 29 8.09 -14.84 -6.22
N ASN A 30 9.08 -15.72 -6.16
CA ASN A 30 10.49 -15.39 -6.36
C ASN A 30 10.82 -15.37 -7.87
N CYS A 31 11.67 -14.42 -8.26
CA CYS A 31 12.12 -14.23 -9.66
C CYS A 31 13.51 -14.86 -9.90
N GLU A 32 13.76 -16.07 -9.40
CA GLU A 32 15.10 -16.68 -9.46
C GLU A 32 15.57 -16.89 -10.90
N ILE A 33 14.76 -17.54 -11.74
CA ILE A 33 15.10 -17.80 -13.14
C ILE A 33 15.13 -16.47 -13.89
N ALA A 34 14.11 -15.64 -13.69
CA ALA A 34 14.03 -14.36 -14.38
C ALA A 34 15.23 -13.44 -14.08
N ASN A 35 15.75 -13.43 -12.85
CA ASN A 35 16.91 -12.62 -12.49
C ASN A 35 18.22 -13.07 -13.16
N THR A 36 18.31 -14.32 -13.61
CA THR A 36 19.48 -14.78 -14.41
C THR A 36 19.41 -14.37 -15.87
N LEU A 37 18.21 -14.09 -16.39
CA LEU A 37 17.96 -13.82 -17.80
C LEU A 37 17.59 -12.35 -18.09
N THR A 38 17.36 -11.55 -17.05
CA THR A 38 16.88 -10.17 -17.15
C THR A 38 17.71 -9.23 -16.29
N HIS A 39 17.70 -7.94 -16.65
CA HIS A 39 18.31 -6.91 -15.82
C HIS A 39 17.58 -6.78 -14.45
N PRO A 40 18.28 -6.50 -13.33
CA PRO A 40 17.67 -6.33 -12.01
C PRO A 40 16.50 -5.34 -11.97
N ASN A 41 16.61 -4.24 -12.72
CA ASN A 41 15.60 -3.16 -12.78
C ASN A 41 14.58 -3.31 -13.92
N MET A 42 14.41 -4.52 -14.47
CA MET A 42 13.30 -4.79 -15.39
C MET A 42 11.98 -4.92 -14.61
N CYS A 43 10.88 -4.48 -15.21
CA CYS A 43 9.51 -4.57 -14.67
C CYS A 43 9.25 -5.91 -13.96
N SER A 44 8.86 -5.85 -12.68
CA SER A 44 8.63 -7.06 -11.85
C SER A 44 7.58 -8.00 -12.46
N TYR A 45 6.53 -7.46 -13.07
CA TYR A 45 5.51 -8.28 -13.74
C TYR A 45 6.09 -9.08 -14.90
N ALA A 46 6.92 -8.46 -15.75
CA ALA A 46 7.51 -9.15 -16.90
C ALA A 46 8.46 -10.27 -16.46
N LYS A 47 9.19 -10.07 -15.36
CA LYS A 47 10.01 -11.12 -14.74
C LYS A 47 9.18 -12.30 -14.26
N LEU A 48 8.06 -12.05 -13.59
CA LEU A 48 7.20 -13.12 -13.09
C LEU A 48 6.47 -13.87 -14.20
N VAL A 49 6.10 -13.18 -15.28
CA VAL A 49 5.56 -13.86 -16.46
C VAL A 49 6.61 -14.82 -17.02
N LEU A 50 7.89 -14.42 -17.12
CA LEU A 50 8.96 -15.32 -17.54
C LEU A 50 9.08 -16.52 -16.59
N GLU A 51 9.07 -16.26 -15.29
CA GLU A 51 9.14 -17.29 -14.26
C GLU A 51 7.98 -18.30 -14.40
N GLU A 52 6.75 -17.82 -14.60
CA GLU A 52 5.56 -18.64 -14.75
C GLU A 52 5.54 -19.43 -16.07
N VAL A 53 5.98 -18.82 -17.17
CA VAL A 53 6.16 -19.51 -18.46
C VAL A 53 7.10 -20.70 -18.32
N VAL A 54 8.24 -20.51 -17.63
CA VAL A 54 9.22 -21.59 -17.42
C VAL A 54 8.69 -22.64 -16.44
N ARG A 55 8.14 -22.23 -15.28
CA ARG A 55 7.66 -23.15 -14.25
C ARG A 55 6.47 -24.00 -14.68
N LYS A 56 5.51 -23.39 -15.39
CA LYS A 56 4.30 -24.08 -15.86
C LYS A 56 4.50 -24.76 -17.22
N GLY A 57 5.69 -24.62 -17.83
CA GLY A 57 5.99 -25.21 -19.14
C GLY A 57 5.07 -24.69 -20.24
N ILE A 58 4.75 -23.39 -20.24
CA ILE A 58 3.91 -22.78 -21.28
C ILE A 58 4.74 -22.65 -22.55
N ASP A 59 4.52 -23.56 -23.49
CA ASP A 59 5.27 -23.66 -24.74
C ASP A 59 4.77 -22.70 -25.85
N LYS A 60 3.59 -22.09 -25.66
CA LYS A 60 2.97 -21.18 -26.64
C LYS A 60 2.57 -19.86 -25.98
N VAL A 61 3.14 -18.75 -26.47
CA VAL A 61 2.94 -17.42 -25.85
C VAL A 61 2.63 -16.35 -26.89
N ILE A 62 1.59 -15.55 -26.64
CA ILE A 62 1.27 -14.35 -27.42
C ILE A 62 1.46 -13.11 -26.55
N LEU A 63 2.36 -12.24 -27.00
CA LEU A 63 2.66 -10.96 -26.37
C LEU A 63 2.12 -9.81 -27.23
N VAL A 64 2.00 -8.64 -26.61
CA VAL A 64 1.64 -7.39 -27.30
C VAL A 64 2.77 -6.40 -27.06
N ASN A 65 3.21 -5.71 -28.11
CA ASN A 65 4.24 -4.68 -28.03
C ASN A 65 3.69 -3.40 -27.37
N CYS A 66 3.33 -3.49 -26.09
CA CYS A 66 2.75 -2.39 -25.32
C CYS A 66 3.81 -1.59 -24.56
N CYS A 67 4.86 -2.23 -24.06
CA CYS A 67 5.99 -1.58 -23.39
C CYS A 67 7.31 -2.30 -23.64
N ASP A 68 8.42 -1.62 -23.35
CA ASP A 68 9.76 -2.16 -23.60
C ASP A 68 10.04 -3.41 -22.78
N ALA A 69 9.50 -3.52 -21.57
CA ALA A 69 9.64 -4.73 -20.75
C ALA A 69 8.99 -5.95 -21.42
N ILE A 70 7.80 -5.82 -22.01
CA ILE A 70 7.16 -6.95 -22.71
C ILE A 70 7.90 -7.27 -24.02
N ARG A 71 8.46 -6.26 -24.70
CA ARG A 71 9.31 -6.49 -25.88
C ARG A 71 10.59 -7.24 -25.52
N ARG A 72 11.27 -6.89 -24.43
CA ARG A 72 12.43 -7.63 -23.93
C ARG A 72 12.06 -9.03 -23.46
N LEU A 73 10.90 -9.21 -22.84
CA LEU A 73 10.38 -10.52 -22.48
C LEU A 73 10.19 -11.40 -23.73
N TYR A 74 9.64 -10.85 -24.82
CA TYR A 74 9.53 -11.57 -26.10
C TYR A 74 10.90 -12.03 -26.62
N ASP A 75 11.90 -11.13 -26.61
CA ASP A 75 13.24 -11.45 -27.07
C ASP A 75 13.84 -12.64 -26.29
N ILE A 76 13.58 -12.71 -24.97
CA ILE A 76 14.03 -13.81 -24.11
C ILE A 76 13.24 -15.09 -24.36
N ILE A 77 11.90 -15.04 -24.33
CA ILE A 77 11.05 -16.23 -24.53
C ILE A 77 11.38 -16.92 -25.85
N LYS A 78 11.64 -16.15 -26.91
CA LYS A 78 12.00 -16.70 -28.22
C LYS A 78 13.29 -17.56 -28.21
N THR A 79 14.18 -17.34 -27.25
CA THR A 79 15.43 -18.12 -27.12
C THR A 79 15.30 -19.37 -26.25
N LEU A 80 14.18 -19.55 -25.56
CA LEU A 80 13.96 -20.70 -24.69
C LEU A 80 13.72 -21.97 -25.54
N PRO A 81 14.42 -23.07 -25.27
CA PRO A 81 14.43 -24.24 -26.16
C PRO A 81 13.11 -25.00 -26.21
N PHE A 82 12.25 -24.88 -25.19
CA PHE A 82 10.96 -25.58 -25.11
C PHE A 82 9.79 -24.80 -25.71
N ILE A 83 10.01 -23.55 -26.17
CA ILE A 83 8.94 -22.72 -26.74
C ILE A 83 8.63 -23.19 -28.16
N ALA A 84 7.42 -23.74 -28.34
CA ALA A 84 6.90 -24.18 -29.62
C ALA A 84 6.40 -23.01 -30.47
N PHE A 85 5.77 -22.00 -29.85
CA PHE A 85 5.26 -20.83 -30.55
C PHE A 85 5.42 -19.56 -29.73
N VAL A 86 5.92 -18.51 -30.37
CA VAL A 86 5.87 -17.15 -29.81
C VAL A 86 5.55 -16.15 -30.91
N HIS A 87 4.64 -15.23 -30.59
CA HIS A 87 4.29 -14.10 -31.46
C HIS A 87 4.10 -12.83 -30.64
N ILE A 88 4.51 -11.70 -31.22
CA ILE A 88 4.27 -10.37 -30.66
C ILE A 88 3.40 -9.57 -31.62
N VAL A 89 2.26 -9.10 -31.12
CA VAL A 89 1.32 -8.26 -31.88
C VAL A 89 1.69 -6.81 -31.64
N ASP A 90 1.92 -6.05 -32.72
CA ASP A 90 2.22 -4.62 -32.58
C ASP A 90 0.94 -3.82 -32.25
N LEU A 91 1.00 -3.04 -31.17
CA LEU A 91 -0.12 -2.19 -30.74
C LEU A 91 0.09 -0.77 -31.30
N PRO A 92 -0.83 -0.22 -32.12
CA PRO A 92 -0.74 1.18 -32.52
C PRO A 92 -0.86 2.10 -31.30
N ARG A 93 -0.23 3.27 -31.37
CA ARG A 93 -0.38 4.30 -30.32
C ARG A 93 -1.64 5.15 -30.51
N LYS A 94 -2.15 5.25 -31.73
CA LYS A 94 -3.36 6.01 -32.04
C LYS A 94 -4.55 5.07 -32.18
N ARG A 95 -5.72 5.53 -31.74
CA ARG A 95 -7.01 4.83 -31.83
C ARG A 95 -7.90 5.41 -32.95
N ASP A 96 -7.31 6.23 -33.81
CA ASP A 96 -7.95 6.76 -35.02
C ASP A 96 -8.14 5.66 -36.06
N GLN A 97 -8.76 6.01 -37.20
CA GLN A 97 -9.03 5.06 -38.27
C GLN A 97 -7.76 4.39 -38.80
N ALA A 98 -6.65 5.12 -38.90
CA ALA A 98 -5.36 4.57 -39.35
C ALA A 98 -4.82 3.54 -38.34
N GLY A 99 -4.87 3.85 -37.05
CA GLY A 99 -4.51 2.93 -35.98
C GLY A 99 -5.33 1.63 -36.01
N ARG A 100 -6.64 1.73 -36.22
CA ARG A 100 -7.56 0.57 -36.33
C ARG A 100 -7.22 -0.32 -37.52
N VAL A 101 -6.93 0.27 -38.68
CA VAL A 101 -6.50 -0.48 -39.88
C VAL A 101 -5.16 -1.19 -39.65
N ILE A 102 -4.19 -0.52 -39.00
CA ILE A 102 -2.91 -1.14 -38.64
C ILE A 102 -3.15 -2.32 -37.70
N PHE A 103 -3.96 -2.14 -36.66
CA PHE A 103 -4.20 -3.20 -35.69
C PHE A 103 -4.93 -4.40 -36.28
N ARG A 104 -5.91 -4.18 -37.16
CA ARG A 104 -6.53 -5.24 -37.97
C ARG A 104 -5.48 -6.02 -38.77
N SER A 105 -4.52 -5.34 -39.40
CA SER A 105 -3.43 -5.99 -40.14
C SER A 105 -2.59 -6.89 -39.23
N GLU A 106 -2.31 -6.46 -38.01
CA GLU A 106 -1.61 -7.27 -37.00
C GLU A 106 -2.42 -8.51 -36.57
N ILE A 107 -3.73 -8.41 -36.43
CA ILE A 107 -4.60 -9.57 -36.17
C ILE A 107 -4.53 -10.56 -37.34
N VAL A 108 -4.58 -10.08 -38.59
CA VAL A 108 -4.45 -10.94 -39.78
C VAL A 108 -3.07 -11.60 -39.85
N LYS A 109 -2.00 -10.90 -39.46
CA LYS A 109 -0.65 -11.49 -39.37
C LYS A 109 -0.61 -12.61 -38.33
N LEU A 110 -1.25 -12.44 -37.18
CA LEU A 110 -1.35 -13.49 -36.18
C LEU A 110 -2.10 -14.71 -36.73
N ILE A 111 -3.25 -14.51 -37.40
CA ILE A 111 -4.03 -15.61 -38.00
C ILE A 111 -3.12 -16.45 -38.92
N LYS A 112 -2.46 -15.80 -39.90
CA LYS A 112 -1.59 -16.49 -40.86
C LYS A 112 -0.45 -17.25 -40.19
N ARG A 113 0.22 -16.61 -39.24
CA ARG A 113 1.35 -17.24 -38.53
C ARG A 113 0.91 -18.40 -37.65
N TYR A 114 -0.30 -18.33 -37.08
CA TYR A 114 -0.85 -19.43 -36.29
C TYR A 114 -1.36 -20.58 -37.17
N GLU A 115 -1.93 -20.29 -38.36
CA GLU A 115 -2.23 -21.30 -39.39
C GLU A 115 -0.96 -22.06 -39.79
N GLU A 116 0.11 -21.34 -40.15
CA GLU A 116 1.41 -21.92 -40.52
C GLU A 116 2.01 -22.79 -39.42
N PHE A 117 1.84 -22.39 -38.15
CA PHE A 117 2.38 -23.13 -37.00
C PHE A 117 1.54 -24.35 -36.63
N SER A 118 0.21 -24.22 -36.63
CA SER A 118 -0.70 -25.23 -36.08
C SER A 118 -1.15 -26.27 -37.11
N ASP A 119 -0.95 -26.00 -38.41
CA ASP A 119 -1.47 -26.79 -39.53
C ASP A 119 -3.01 -26.96 -39.47
N ARG A 120 -3.69 -25.96 -38.89
CA ARG A 120 -5.15 -25.87 -38.80
C ARG A 120 -5.62 -24.61 -39.50
N GLY A 121 -6.76 -24.67 -40.17
CA GLY A 121 -7.40 -23.50 -40.76
C GLY A 121 -8.13 -22.64 -39.73
N PHE A 122 -8.18 -21.33 -39.96
CA PHE A 122 -8.91 -20.40 -39.11
C PHE A 122 -10.44 -20.57 -39.25
N ASP A 123 -11.13 -20.93 -38.17
CA ASP A 123 -12.59 -21.07 -38.17
C ASP A 123 -13.28 -19.71 -37.99
N MET A 124 -13.69 -19.12 -39.12
CA MET A 124 -14.38 -17.84 -39.13
C MET A 124 -15.79 -17.90 -38.52
N ALA A 125 -16.47 -19.06 -38.54
CA ALA A 125 -17.79 -19.20 -37.95
C ALA A 125 -17.67 -19.21 -36.42
N LEU A 126 -16.76 -20.03 -35.88
CA LEU A 126 -16.46 -20.08 -34.46
C LEU A 126 -16.00 -18.71 -33.93
N PHE A 127 -15.15 -18.00 -34.68
CA PHE A 127 -14.72 -16.65 -34.30
C PHE A 127 -15.90 -15.67 -34.16
N ARG A 128 -16.87 -15.70 -35.09
CA ARG A 128 -18.06 -14.85 -35.02
C ARG A 128 -18.91 -15.19 -33.79
N ASP A 129 -19.08 -16.47 -33.51
CA ASP A 129 -19.86 -16.93 -32.37
C ASP A 129 -19.21 -16.50 -31.05
N LEU A 130 -17.90 -16.72 -30.91
CA LEU A 130 -17.11 -16.26 -29.78
C LEU A 130 -17.21 -14.74 -29.60
N LEU A 131 -17.05 -13.98 -30.69
CA LEU A 131 -17.13 -12.52 -30.66
C LEU A 131 -18.54 -12.01 -30.28
N SER A 132 -19.59 -12.68 -30.74
CA SER A 132 -20.99 -12.34 -30.42
C SER A 132 -21.35 -12.64 -28.95
N SER A 133 -20.71 -13.65 -28.35
CA SER A 133 -20.90 -14.01 -26.95
C SER A 133 -20.16 -13.10 -25.97
N MET A 134 -19.29 -12.21 -26.46
CA MET A 134 -18.67 -11.22 -25.59
C MET A 134 -19.73 -10.22 -25.09
N THR A 135 -20.08 -10.29 -23.81
CA THR A 135 -21.07 -9.41 -23.19
C THR A 135 -20.51 -8.00 -22.95
N SER A 136 -21.31 -6.98 -23.29
CA SER A 136 -20.96 -5.55 -23.16
C SER A 136 -21.54 -4.85 -21.92
N ALA A 137 -22.34 -5.53 -21.09
CA ALA A 137 -23.00 -4.87 -19.96
C ALA A 137 -22.18 -5.06 -18.67
N THR A 138 -21.59 -3.97 -18.18
CA THR A 138 -21.20 -3.86 -16.76
C THR A 138 -22.14 -2.87 -16.11
N GLU A 139 -23.24 -3.37 -15.55
CA GLU A 139 -24.05 -2.57 -14.63
C GLU A 139 -23.19 -2.25 -13.41
N ARG A 140 -23.04 -0.96 -13.09
CA ARG A 140 -22.17 -0.51 -12.00
C ARG A 140 -22.97 -0.43 -10.73
N ILE A 141 -22.58 -1.22 -9.74
CA ILE A 141 -23.17 -1.20 -8.41
C ILE A 141 -22.37 -0.22 -7.56
N TYR A 142 -23.04 0.83 -7.08
CA TYR A 142 -22.46 1.79 -6.14
C TYR A 142 -22.85 1.39 -4.71
N LYS A 143 -21.92 1.55 -3.77
CA LYS A 143 -22.09 1.29 -2.34
C LYS A 143 -21.63 2.51 -1.55
N ASP A 144 -21.40 2.33 -0.24
CA ASP A 144 -21.04 3.42 0.67
C ASP A 144 -19.69 4.08 0.34
N ILE A 145 -18.66 3.31 -0.04
CA ILE A 145 -17.34 3.82 -0.40
C ILE A 145 -16.95 3.29 -1.78
N ASN A 146 -17.02 4.12 -2.80
CA ASN A 146 -16.77 3.77 -4.18
C ASN A 146 -15.34 4.13 -4.58
N ILE A 147 -14.57 3.11 -4.95
CA ILE A 147 -13.15 3.21 -5.28
C ILE A 147 -12.95 3.01 -6.77
N VAL A 148 -12.05 3.82 -7.34
CA VAL A 148 -11.46 3.55 -8.66
C VAL A 148 -10.06 3.02 -8.49
N VAL A 149 -9.76 1.87 -9.10
CA VAL A 149 -8.39 1.39 -9.25
C VAL A 149 -7.88 1.78 -10.63
N ILE A 150 -6.76 2.48 -10.68
CA ILE A 150 -6.16 3.02 -11.91
C ILE A 150 -4.65 2.79 -11.91
N GLY A 151 -4.04 2.71 -13.10
CA GLY A 151 -2.59 2.58 -13.26
C GLY A 151 -2.17 1.28 -13.95
N GLY A 152 -1.00 0.78 -13.60
CA GLY A 152 -0.40 -0.42 -14.18
C GLY A 152 -0.74 -1.68 -13.40
N ARG A 153 -1.32 -2.67 -14.09
CA ARG A 153 -1.56 -4.07 -13.64
C ARG A 153 -2.16 -4.18 -12.24
N CYS A 154 -3.47 -4.36 -12.11
CA CYS A 154 -4.09 -4.69 -10.82
C CYS A 154 -4.42 -6.19 -10.76
N ARG A 155 -4.02 -6.85 -9.67
CA ARG A 155 -4.39 -8.24 -9.36
C ARG A 155 -5.75 -8.31 -8.68
N ASP A 156 -6.45 -9.42 -8.87
CA ASP A 156 -7.74 -9.67 -8.21
C ASP A 156 -7.63 -9.71 -6.69
N SER A 157 -6.49 -10.16 -6.15
CA SER A 157 -6.24 -10.13 -4.70
C SER A 157 -6.22 -8.71 -4.12
N LEU A 158 -5.76 -7.71 -4.88
CA LEU A 158 -5.80 -6.31 -4.48
C LEU A 158 -7.24 -5.79 -4.45
N ILE A 159 -8.03 -6.12 -5.46
CA ILE A 159 -9.46 -5.77 -5.54
C ILE A 159 -10.19 -6.37 -4.34
N LYS A 160 -10.00 -7.67 -4.09
CA LYS A 160 -10.56 -8.37 -2.93
C LYS A 160 -10.15 -7.72 -1.61
N THR A 161 -8.89 -7.32 -1.47
CA THR A 161 -8.40 -6.62 -0.26
C THR A 161 -9.12 -5.30 -0.04
N ILE A 162 -9.38 -4.51 -1.10
CA ILE A 162 -10.16 -3.27 -1.00
C ILE A 162 -11.60 -3.58 -0.54
N GLU A 163 -12.20 -4.62 -1.11
CA GLU A 163 -13.56 -5.06 -0.76
C GLU A 163 -13.68 -5.58 0.67
N ASP A 164 -12.71 -6.38 1.14
CA ASP A 164 -12.65 -6.92 2.50
C ASP A 164 -12.60 -5.81 3.55
N PHE A 165 -12.02 -4.65 3.24
CA PHE A 165 -11.99 -3.48 4.13
C PHE A 165 -13.21 -2.55 4.01
N GLY A 166 -14.17 -2.90 3.14
CA GLY A 166 -15.43 -2.18 2.94
C GLY A 166 -15.40 -1.14 1.83
N GLY A 167 -14.37 -1.13 0.98
CA GLY A 167 -14.39 -0.39 -0.29
C GLY A 167 -15.19 -1.13 -1.36
N ASN A 168 -15.66 -0.42 -2.39
CA ASN A 168 -16.37 -0.99 -3.53
C ASN A 168 -15.68 -0.56 -4.81
N VAL A 169 -15.01 -1.49 -5.51
CA VAL A 169 -14.28 -1.14 -6.74
C VAL A 169 -15.26 -0.99 -7.91
N VAL A 170 -15.67 0.24 -8.20
CA VAL A 170 -16.63 0.55 -9.27
C VAL A 170 -15.95 0.56 -10.64
N TYR A 171 -14.69 0.99 -10.68
CA TYR A 171 -13.90 1.02 -11.91
C TYR A 171 -12.53 0.40 -11.69
N ASN A 172 -12.17 -0.55 -12.55
CA ASN A 172 -10.79 -1.00 -12.74
C ASN A 172 -10.29 -0.46 -14.08
N LEU A 173 -9.63 0.71 -14.04
CA LEU A 173 -9.07 1.41 -15.20
C LEU A 173 -7.60 1.02 -15.45
N THR A 174 -7.15 -0.12 -14.92
CA THR A 174 -5.79 -0.60 -15.15
C THR A 174 -5.64 -1.31 -16.50
N CYS A 175 -4.42 -1.70 -16.85
CA CYS A 175 -4.19 -2.53 -18.03
C CYS A 175 -4.73 -3.98 -17.91
N THR A 176 -5.21 -4.39 -16.73
CA THR A 176 -5.90 -5.67 -16.51
C THR A 176 -7.40 -5.56 -16.34
N GLY A 177 -7.91 -4.35 -16.13
CA GLY A 177 -9.29 -4.10 -15.73
C GLY A 177 -10.34 -4.08 -16.84
N ASN A 178 -11.49 -3.52 -16.47
CA ASN A 178 -12.74 -3.57 -17.20
C ASN A 178 -12.63 -2.93 -18.58
N LYS A 179 -13.44 -3.41 -19.52
CA LYS A 179 -13.69 -2.72 -20.80
C LYS A 179 -14.91 -1.81 -20.63
N PRO A 180 -14.93 -0.60 -21.22
CA PRO A 180 -16.16 0.15 -21.32
C PRO A 180 -17.17 -0.64 -22.17
N PRO A 181 -18.48 -0.36 -22.03
CA PRO A 181 -19.48 -0.90 -22.94
C PRO A 181 -19.12 -0.54 -24.39
N TYR A 182 -19.25 -1.50 -25.30
CA TYR A 182 -18.96 -1.31 -26.73
C TYR A 182 -20.09 -1.89 -27.58
N ARG A 183 -20.27 -1.33 -28.79
CA ARG A 183 -21.27 -1.83 -29.73
C ARG A 183 -20.60 -2.75 -30.74
N LEU A 184 -21.21 -3.90 -30.99
CA LEU A 184 -20.82 -4.83 -32.06
C LEU A 184 -21.25 -4.29 -33.43
N LEU A 185 -20.58 -3.24 -33.91
CA LEU A 185 -20.79 -2.69 -35.25
C LEU A 185 -19.94 -3.47 -36.27
N GLY A 186 -20.47 -3.71 -37.48
CA GLY A 186 -19.71 -4.34 -38.57
C GLY A 186 -19.42 -5.85 -38.40
N LEU A 187 -19.94 -6.50 -37.35
CA LEU A 187 -19.68 -7.92 -37.03
C LEU A 187 -20.01 -8.88 -38.20
N LYS A 188 -21.04 -8.56 -38.98
CA LYS A 188 -21.47 -9.39 -40.13
C LYS A 188 -20.58 -9.20 -41.36
N GLU A 189 -19.97 -8.03 -41.52
CA GLU A 189 -19.24 -7.61 -42.73
C GLU A 189 -17.75 -7.95 -42.62
N ASP A 190 -17.10 -7.49 -41.55
CA ASP A 190 -15.69 -7.75 -41.27
C ASP A 190 -15.49 -8.01 -39.77
N PRO A 191 -15.63 -9.26 -39.31
CA PRO A 191 -15.47 -9.62 -37.91
C PRO A 191 -14.07 -9.28 -37.35
N VAL A 192 -13.03 -9.32 -38.19
CA VAL A 192 -11.64 -9.05 -37.76
C VAL A 192 -11.47 -7.56 -37.49
N SER A 193 -12.02 -6.70 -38.34
CA SER A 193 -12.08 -5.25 -38.09
C SER A 193 -12.88 -4.94 -36.84
N ALA A 194 -14.08 -5.53 -36.69
CA ALA A 194 -14.91 -5.35 -35.51
C ALA A 194 -14.16 -5.75 -34.23
N TYR A 195 -13.40 -6.84 -34.26
CA TYR A 195 -12.61 -7.27 -33.11
C TYR A 195 -11.44 -6.32 -32.79
N ALA A 196 -10.75 -5.82 -33.82
CA ALA A 196 -9.72 -4.80 -33.66
C ALA A 196 -10.30 -3.55 -32.97
N ASP A 197 -11.49 -3.13 -33.39
CA ASP A 197 -12.19 -1.99 -32.80
C ASP A 197 -12.56 -2.23 -31.35
N ILE A 198 -13.13 -3.39 -31.02
CA ILE A 198 -13.49 -3.75 -29.63
C ILE A 198 -12.28 -3.75 -28.71
N LEU A 199 -11.14 -4.26 -29.18
CA LEU A 199 -9.92 -4.27 -28.40
C LEU A 199 -9.41 -2.84 -28.20
N LEU A 200 -9.39 -2.00 -29.24
CA LEU A 200 -8.96 -0.61 -29.17
C LEU A 200 -9.94 0.32 -28.44
N ASP A 201 -11.22 -0.03 -28.33
CA ASP A 201 -12.23 0.70 -27.58
C ASP A 201 -12.19 0.40 -26.07
N SER A 202 -11.29 -0.47 -25.64
CA SER A 202 -10.96 -0.60 -24.21
C SER A 202 -10.48 0.74 -23.63
N TYR A 203 -10.65 0.94 -22.31
CA TYR A 203 -10.04 2.08 -21.64
C TYR A 203 -8.55 2.18 -22.01
N PRO A 204 -8.08 3.32 -22.53
CA PRO A 204 -6.79 3.39 -23.21
C PRO A 204 -5.64 3.02 -22.29
N CYS A 205 -4.62 2.34 -22.82
CA CYS A 205 -3.36 2.22 -22.07
C CYS A 205 -2.69 3.60 -22.01
N ILE A 206 -1.90 3.90 -20.97
CA ILE A 206 -1.12 5.15 -20.89
C ILE A 206 -0.06 5.28 -22.02
N ARG A 207 0.10 4.24 -22.84
CA ARG A 207 0.95 4.24 -24.04
C ARG A 207 0.25 4.70 -25.31
N MET A 208 -1.08 4.83 -25.25
CA MET A 208 -1.83 5.45 -26.32
C MET A 208 -1.55 6.95 -26.33
N ASP A 209 -1.60 7.55 -27.51
CA ASP A 209 -1.42 8.99 -27.76
C ASP A 209 -2.46 9.82 -26.99
N ASP A 210 -3.69 9.31 -26.90
CA ASP A 210 -4.75 9.84 -26.07
C ASP A 210 -5.22 8.79 -25.04
N ALA A 211 -4.97 9.11 -23.77
CA ALA A 211 -5.41 8.32 -22.61
C ALA A 211 -6.41 9.09 -21.72
N GLY A 212 -6.91 10.25 -22.16
CA GLY A 212 -7.71 11.18 -21.38
C GLY A 212 -9.04 10.60 -20.88
N GLU A 213 -9.60 9.62 -21.58
CA GLU A 213 -10.84 8.95 -21.18
C GLU A 213 -10.80 8.37 -19.75
N ARG A 214 -9.61 7.98 -19.27
CA ARG A 214 -9.44 7.48 -17.89
C ARG A 214 -9.65 8.57 -16.86
N LEU A 215 -9.14 9.77 -17.15
CA LEU A 215 -9.32 10.94 -16.30
C LEU A 215 -10.76 11.47 -16.38
N ASP A 216 -11.37 11.43 -17.57
CA ASP A 216 -12.77 11.82 -17.75
C ASP A 216 -13.73 11.03 -16.84
N VAL A 217 -13.46 9.74 -16.64
CA VAL A 217 -14.22 8.91 -15.68
C VAL A 217 -14.12 9.49 -14.26
N LEU A 218 -12.90 9.82 -13.82
CA LEU A 218 -12.63 10.33 -12.47
C LEU A 218 -13.23 11.72 -12.23
N ILE A 219 -13.27 12.57 -13.26
CA ILE A 219 -13.80 13.94 -13.15
C ILE A 219 -15.34 13.94 -13.22
N ARG A 220 -15.93 13.09 -14.07
CA ARG A 220 -17.38 13.12 -14.34
C ARG A 220 -18.20 12.39 -13.28
N ASP A 221 -17.70 11.28 -12.73
CA ASP A 221 -18.47 10.48 -11.76
C ASP A 221 -18.24 10.95 -10.32
N ARG A 222 -19.10 11.87 -9.87
CA ARG A 222 -19.04 12.47 -8.53
C ARG A 222 -19.33 11.51 -7.36
N ARG A 223 -19.66 10.25 -7.65
CA ARG A 223 -19.90 9.21 -6.64
C ARG A 223 -18.62 8.46 -6.26
N ILE A 224 -17.48 8.82 -6.84
CA ILE A 224 -16.18 8.22 -6.50
C ILE A 224 -15.64 8.89 -5.24
N ASP A 225 -15.40 8.09 -4.21
CA ASP A 225 -14.92 8.54 -2.90
C ASP A 225 -13.40 8.52 -2.81
N GLY A 226 -12.74 7.63 -3.55
CA GLY A 226 -11.28 7.49 -3.52
C GLY A 226 -10.68 6.83 -4.76
N VAL A 227 -9.40 7.11 -5.01
CA VAL A 227 -8.63 6.53 -6.11
C VAL A 227 -7.46 5.72 -5.55
N VAL A 228 -7.38 4.44 -5.90
CA VAL A 228 -6.20 3.61 -5.66
C VAL A 228 -5.38 3.59 -6.95
N TYR A 229 -4.27 4.33 -6.95
CA TYR A 229 -3.32 4.33 -8.05
C TYR A 229 -2.31 3.20 -7.85
N HIS A 230 -2.46 2.12 -8.61
CA HIS A 230 -1.59 0.96 -8.52
C HIS A 230 -0.58 0.92 -9.66
N THR A 231 0.68 0.62 -9.35
CA THR A 231 1.72 0.30 -10.35
C THR A 231 2.57 -0.87 -9.87
N VAL A 232 3.31 -1.47 -10.80
CA VAL A 232 4.34 -2.46 -10.49
C VAL A 232 5.71 -1.79 -10.48
N LYS A 233 6.62 -2.30 -9.67
CA LYS A 233 7.99 -1.77 -9.58
C LYS A 233 8.67 -1.81 -10.95
N PHE A 234 9.41 -0.74 -11.25
CA PHE A 234 10.06 -0.50 -12.54
C PHE A 234 9.07 -0.42 -13.73
N CYS A 235 7.88 0.14 -13.50
CA CYS A 235 6.97 0.52 -14.58
C CYS A 235 7.09 2.01 -14.86
N ASP A 236 7.94 2.37 -15.82
CA ASP A 236 8.35 3.77 -16.06
C ASP A 236 7.19 4.67 -16.52
N LEU A 237 6.18 4.09 -17.14
CA LEU A 237 5.13 4.82 -17.85
C LEU A 237 4.03 5.36 -16.94
N TYR A 238 3.70 4.62 -15.89
CA TYR A 238 2.62 4.98 -14.98
C TYR A 238 3.08 5.98 -13.90
N SER A 239 4.38 6.24 -13.75
CA SER A 239 4.86 7.24 -12.78
C SER A 239 4.44 8.66 -13.16
N TYR A 240 4.37 8.99 -14.46
CA TYR A 240 3.98 10.32 -14.94
C TYR A 240 2.48 10.59 -14.77
N GLU A 241 1.63 9.62 -15.10
CA GLU A 241 0.17 9.74 -14.94
C GLU A 241 -0.21 10.01 -13.47
N TYR A 242 0.48 9.38 -12.50
CA TYR A 242 0.22 9.64 -11.09
C TYR A 242 0.42 11.11 -10.70
N ALA A 243 1.51 11.72 -11.17
CA ALA A 243 1.81 13.11 -10.84
C ALA A 243 0.72 14.05 -11.37
N GLU A 244 0.30 13.84 -12.63
CA GLU A 244 -0.78 14.60 -13.23
C GLU A 244 -2.12 14.41 -12.48
N LEU A 245 -2.46 13.18 -12.10
CA LEU A 245 -3.68 12.89 -11.36
C LEU A 245 -3.68 13.52 -9.97
N LYS A 246 -2.54 13.47 -9.26
CA LYS A 246 -2.42 14.05 -7.91
C LYS A 246 -2.69 15.56 -7.92
N ASP A 247 -2.25 16.26 -8.96
CA ASP A 247 -2.42 17.71 -9.05
C ASP A 247 -3.82 18.13 -9.54
N ARG A 248 -4.50 17.29 -10.32
CA ARG A 248 -5.78 17.62 -10.97
C ARG A 248 -7.02 17.11 -10.23
N LEU A 249 -6.88 16.11 -9.35
CA LEU A 249 -8.00 15.49 -8.66
C LEU A 249 -8.24 16.10 -7.29
N ASN A 250 -9.50 16.44 -7.01
CA ASN A 250 -9.96 16.82 -5.67
C ASN A 250 -10.49 15.62 -4.86
N ILE A 251 -10.17 14.39 -5.28
CA ILE A 251 -10.58 13.13 -4.65
C ILE A 251 -9.33 12.52 -4.00
N PRO A 252 -9.39 11.99 -2.76
CA PRO A 252 -8.26 11.33 -2.13
C PRO A 252 -7.66 10.22 -3.01
N ILE A 253 -6.32 10.18 -3.10
CA ILE A 253 -5.58 9.24 -3.93
C ILE A 253 -4.52 8.49 -3.11
N LEU A 254 -4.54 7.16 -3.17
CA LEU A 254 -3.52 6.29 -2.58
C LEU A 254 -2.63 5.69 -3.68
N LYS A 255 -1.33 6.01 -3.66
CA LYS A 255 -0.35 5.36 -4.55
C LYS A 255 0.20 4.06 -3.95
N LEU A 256 0.01 2.96 -4.66
CA LEU A 256 0.58 1.65 -4.34
C LEU A 256 1.57 1.22 -5.43
N GLU A 257 2.73 0.72 -5.01
CA GLU A 257 3.70 0.08 -5.90
C GLU A 257 3.97 -1.34 -5.39
N THR A 258 3.92 -2.32 -6.27
CA THR A 258 4.10 -3.74 -5.91
C THR A 258 5.27 -4.37 -6.64
N ASP A 259 6.02 -5.21 -5.93
CA ASP A 259 7.10 -6.02 -6.47
C ASP A 259 6.82 -7.53 -6.40
N TYR A 260 5.60 -7.93 -6.01
CA TYR A 260 5.11 -9.32 -5.90
C TYR A 260 5.92 -10.18 -4.91
N THR A 261 6.44 -9.55 -3.85
CA THR A 261 7.07 -10.26 -2.73
C THR A 261 6.10 -10.36 -1.54
N ASP A 262 6.20 -11.41 -0.72
CA ASP A 262 5.37 -11.56 0.50
C ASP A 262 5.54 -10.38 1.46
N ALA A 263 6.74 -9.81 1.51
CA ALA A 263 7.06 -8.70 2.41
C ALA A 263 6.27 -7.43 2.07
N SER A 264 5.99 -7.16 0.78
CA SER A 264 5.25 -5.96 0.37
C SER A 264 3.74 -6.11 0.56
N GLU A 265 3.20 -7.33 0.59
CA GLU A 265 1.75 -7.56 0.70
C GLU A 265 1.16 -7.05 2.04
N GLY A 266 1.82 -7.34 3.16
CA GLY A 266 1.37 -6.85 4.48
C GLY A 266 1.32 -5.32 4.57
N GLN A 267 2.30 -4.65 3.94
CA GLN A 267 2.36 -3.20 3.88
C GLN A 267 1.22 -2.64 3.01
N ILE A 268 1.01 -3.24 1.82
CA ILE A 268 -0.06 -2.85 0.90
C ILE A 268 -1.43 -2.98 1.59
N ARG A 269 -1.66 -4.10 2.28
CA ARG A 269 -2.90 -4.36 3.01
C ARG A 269 -3.17 -3.28 4.06
N THR A 270 -2.18 -2.95 4.88
CA THR A 270 -2.30 -1.91 5.91
C THR A 270 -2.56 -0.52 5.29
N ARG A 271 -1.90 -0.20 4.16
CA ARG A 271 -2.11 1.08 3.47
C ARG A 271 -3.49 1.20 2.85
N ILE A 272 -4.03 0.13 2.27
CA ILE A 272 -5.41 0.09 1.77
C ILE A 272 -6.39 0.26 2.94
N GLN A 273 -6.19 -0.48 4.04
CA GLN A 273 -7.05 -0.38 5.20
C GLN A 273 -7.11 1.07 5.73
N ALA A 274 -5.94 1.70 5.97
CA ALA A 274 -5.87 3.08 6.45
C ALA A 274 -6.54 4.08 5.48
N PHE A 275 -6.39 3.87 4.17
CA PHE A 275 -7.04 4.71 3.16
C PHE A 275 -8.56 4.54 3.17
N ILE A 276 -9.08 3.32 3.25
CA ILE A 276 -10.53 3.09 3.35
C ILE A 276 -11.09 3.64 4.67
N GLU A 277 -10.34 3.53 5.77
CA GLU A 277 -10.68 4.14 7.06
C GLU A 277 -10.77 5.67 6.96
N SER A 278 -9.81 6.33 6.30
CA SER A 278 -9.84 7.80 6.16
C SER A 278 -10.99 8.31 5.28
N LEU A 279 -11.45 7.50 4.32
CA LEU A 279 -12.63 7.82 3.51
C LEU A 279 -13.95 7.71 4.28
N LYS A 280 -14.06 6.77 5.24
CA LYS A 280 -15.25 6.63 6.10
C LYS A 280 -15.54 7.92 6.88
N GLY A 281 -14.49 8.63 7.31
CA GLY A 281 -14.59 9.90 8.04
C GLY A 281 -15.38 11.00 7.31
N LYS A 282 -15.57 10.92 5.99
CA LYS A 282 -16.28 11.93 5.19
C LYS A 282 -17.78 11.69 5.01
N SER A 283 -18.33 10.54 5.44
CA SER A 283 -19.67 10.07 5.07
C SER A 283 -20.69 9.92 6.21
N ASN A 284 -20.45 10.46 7.41
CA ASN A 284 -21.39 10.29 8.52
C ASN A 284 -22.58 11.27 8.44
N LYS A 285 -23.61 10.90 7.66
CA LYS A 285 -25.00 11.29 7.95
C LYS A 285 -25.53 10.35 9.03
N GLY A 286 -25.65 10.90 10.24
CA GLY A 286 -26.05 10.17 11.43
C GLY A 286 -27.46 9.58 11.36
N SER A 287 -27.60 8.41 11.97
CA SER A 287 -28.85 7.83 12.46
C SER A 287 -28.77 7.84 13.99
N LYS A 288 -29.88 8.17 14.66
CA LYS A 288 -29.99 8.20 16.13
C LYS A 288 -30.70 6.95 16.61
N ILE A 289 -30.14 6.24 17.59
CA ILE A 289 -30.90 5.33 18.46
C ILE A 289 -30.84 5.81 19.92
N ASN A 290 -31.95 5.55 20.63
CA ASN A 290 -32.23 6.04 21.97
C ASN A 290 -31.42 5.32 23.06
N ASN A 291 -30.78 6.15 23.89
CA ASN A 291 -30.32 5.93 25.26
C ASN A 291 -30.89 4.70 25.99
N THR A 292 -30.00 3.80 26.41
CA THR A 292 -30.12 3.08 27.68
C THR A 292 -28.91 3.38 28.54
N ARG A 293 -29.21 3.99 29.70
CA ARG A 293 -28.28 4.56 30.69
C ARG A 293 -27.38 3.49 31.32
N GLY A 294 -26.15 3.39 30.82
CA GLY A 294 -24.95 3.00 31.56
C GLY A 294 -23.80 3.88 31.06
N ASP A 295 -22.86 4.24 31.92
CA ASP A 295 -21.65 4.93 31.46
C ASP A 295 -20.88 3.95 30.55
N LEU A 296 -20.87 4.21 29.24
CA LEU A 296 -20.11 3.40 28.29
C LEU A 296 -18.63 3.52 28.62
N ILE A 297 -17.97 2.39 28.79
CA ILE A 297 -16.53 2.33 29.03
C ILE A 297 -15.89 1.60 27.86
N VAL A 298 -14.87 2.20 27.26
CA VAL A 298 -14.23 1.68 26.06
C VAL A 298 -12.74 1.48 26.32
N ALA A 299 -12.20 0.36 25.87
CA ALA A 299 -10.78 0.09 25.91
C ALA A 299 -10.17 0.14 24.51
N GLY A 300 -9.01 0.78 24.39
CA GLY A 300 -8.17 0.73 23.21
C GLY A 300 -6.89 -0.03 23.50
N ILE A 301 -6.52 -0.96 22.63
CA ILE A 301 -5.33 -1.79 22.74
C ILE A 301 -4.42 -1.52 21.56
N ASP A 302 -3.21 -1.10 21.81
CA ASP A 302 -2.16 -0.96 20.80
C ASP A 302 -1.10 -2.04 21.01
N SER A 303 -1.14 -3.09 20.19
CA SER A 303 -0.21 -4.21 20.28
C SER A 303 0.93 -4.01 19.28
N GLY A 304 1.99 -3.38 19.76
CA GLY A 304 3.15 -2.97 18.97
C GLY A 304 4.44 -3.74 19.28
N SER A 305 5.52 -3.25 18.65
CA SER A 305 6.93 -3.67 18.64
C SER A 305 7.45 -4.33 19.90
N ALA A 306 7.75 -3.38 20.77
CA ALA A 306 8.38 -3.56 22.04
C ALA A 306 7.32 -3.61 23.14
N SER A 307 6.21 -2.88 22.98
CA SER A 307 5.18 -2.73 23.99
C SER A 307 3.76 -2.92 23.46
N THR A 308 2.91 -3.43 24.34
CA THR A 308 1.47 -3.47 24.20
C THR A 308 0.88 -2.48 25.20
N ASN A 309 0.13 -1.52 24.70
CA ASN A 309 -0.38 -0.39 25.46
C ASN A 309 -1.90 -0.50 25.54
N VAL A 310 -2.50 -0.22 26.69
CA VAL A 310 -3.96 -0.19 26.85
C VAL A 310 -4.38 1.13 27.46
N VAL A 311 -5.49 1.69 26.98
CA VAL A 311 -6.14 2.88 27.54
C VAL A 311 -7.63 2.60 27.69
N ILE A 312 -8.18 2.90 28.85
CA ILE A 312 -9.62 2.78 29.15
C ILE A 312 -10.18 4.18 29.34
N ILE A 313 -11.25 4.50 28.62
CA ILE A 313 -11.93 5.81 28.70
C ILE A 313 -13.42 5.69 29.03
N ASP A 314 -13.96 6.76 29.62
CA ASP A 314 -15.40 6.95 29.82
C ASP A 314 -16.06 7.73 28.67
N THR A 315 -17.38 7.92 28.74
CA THR A 315 -18.18 8.74 27.80
C THR A 315 -17.77 10.21 27.74
N LYS A 316 -17.08 10.71 28.77
CA LYS A 316 -16.55 12.09 28.80
C LYS A 316 -15.14 12.18 28.22
N ARG A 317 -14.60 11.06 27.71
CA ARG A 317 -13.25 10.91 27.17
C ARG A 317 -12.16 11.11 28.23
N ASN A 318 -12.48 10.87 29.51
CA ASN A 318 -11.48 10.83 30.57
C ASN A 318 -10.77 9.47 30.54
N ILE A 319 -9.44 9.47 30.72
CA ILE A 319 -8.67 8.24 30.91
C ILE A 319 -8.93 7.73 32.33
N LEU A 320 -9.57 6.57 32.45
CA LEU A 320 -9.83 5.89 33.73
C LEU A 320 -8.64 5.04 34.18
N GLY A 321 -7.93 4.45 33.23
CA GLY A 321 -6.74 3.65 33.47
C GLY A 321 -5.96 3.40 32.19
N TYR A 322 -4.66 3.15 32.32
CA TYR A 322 -3.80 2.77 31.21
C TYR A 322 -2.69 1.84 31.67
N SER A 323 -2.06 1.16 30.73
CA SER A 323 -0.90 0.32 30.99
C SER A 323 0.05 0.32 29.79
N VAL A 324 1.32 0.02 30.05
CA VAL A 324 2.35 -0.18 29.03
C VAL A 324 3.15 -1.40 29.45
N VAL A 325 2.99 -2.51 28.74
CA VAL A 325 3.68 -3.77 29.06
C VAL A 325 4.56 -4.22 27.89
N PRO A 326 5.68 -4.92 28.12
CA PRO A 326 6.44 -5.50 27.03
C PRO A 326 5.60 -6.53 26.23
N THR A 327 5.57 -6.43 24.89
CA THR A 327 4.77 -7.32 24.04
C THR A 327 5.25 -8.77 24.12
N GLY A 328 6.57 -8.98 24.20
CA GLY A 328 7.17 -10.31 24.26
C GLY A 328 6.90 -11.16 23.00
N ALA A 329 7.10 -12.48 23.13
CA ALA A 329 6.94 -13.41 22.00
C ALA A 329 5.48 -13.72 21.64
N LYS A 330 4.54 -13.46 22.54
CA LYS A 330 3.12 -13.82 22.39
C LYS A 330 2.25 -12.57 22.62
N SER A 331 1.89 -11.88 21.53
CA SER A 331 1.12 -10.64 21.56
C SER A 331 -0.24 -10.77 22.25
N VAL A 332 -0.86 -11.95 22.21
CA VAL A 332 -2.16 -12.21 22.86
C VAL A 332 -2.03 -12.20 24.39
N GLU A 333 -0.99 -12.84 24.91
CA GLU A 333 -0.74 -12.91 26.36
C GLU A 333 -0.41 -11.52 26.91
N SER A 334 0.39 -10.73 26.19
CA SER A 334 0.69 -9.35 26.59
C SER A 334 -0.52 -8.43 26.48
N ALA A 335 -1.41 -8.61 25.50
CA ALA A 335 -2.66 -7.86 25.43
C ALA A 335 -3.60 -8.15 26.62
N TYR A 336 -3.74 -9.40 27.05
CA TYR A 336 -4.52 -9.74 28.25
C TYR A 336 -3.90 -9.12 29.51
N ARG A 337 -2.58 -9.23 29.68
CA ARG A 337 -1.87 -8.65 30.82
C ARG A 337 -1.99 -7.13 30.88
N ALA A 338 -1.82 -6.46 29.74
CA ALA A 338 -1.99 -5.02 29.65
C ALA A 338 -3.42 -4.61 30.02
N LEU A 339 -4.42 -5.32 29.49
CA LEU A 339 -5.82 -5.04 29.81
C LEU A 339 -6.10 -5.24 31.30
N GLU A 340 -5.58 -6.29 31.93
CA GLU A 340 -5.71 -6.54 33.36
C GLU A 340 -5.08 -5.40 34.20
N GLU A 341 -3.87 -4.95 33.86
CA GLU A 341 -3.20 -3.84 34.54
C GLU A 341 -3.99 -2.52 34.40
N ALA A 342 -4.51 -2.22 33.21
CA ALA A 342 -5.33 -1.03 32.98
C ALA A 342 -6.67 -1.09 33.74
N LEU A 343 -7.31 -2.26 33.79
CA LEU A 343 -8.54 -2.51 34.56
C LEU A 343 -8.31 -2.31 36.06
N MET A 344 -7.19 -2.81 36.59
CA MET A 344 -6.80 -2.61 37.98
C MET A 344 -6.62 -1.12 38.31
N MET A 345 -5.94 -0.37 37.43
CA MET A 345 -5.78 1.08 37.59
C MET A 345 -7.13 1.80 37.57
N ALA A 346 -8.03 1.42 36.67
CA ALA A 346 -9.37 1.98 36.56
C ALA A 346 -10.34 1.51 37.65
N LYS A 347 -9.97 0.48 38.44
CA LYS A 347 -10.84 -0.21 39.41
C LYS A 347 -12.12 -0.77 38.77
N LEU A 348 -11.97 -1.34 37.58
CA LEU A 348 -13.03 -1.95 36.79
C LEU A 348 -12.78 -3.44 36.60
N ARG A 349 -13.81 -4.16 36.16
CA ARG A 349 -13.71 -5.55 35.69
C ARG A 349 -13.94 -5.59 34.19
N LEU A 350 -13.57 -6.70 33.56
CA LEU A 350 -13.71 -6.88 32.12
C LEU A 350 -15.17 -6.74 31.66
N GLU A 351 -16.13 -7.20 32.48
CA GLU A 351 -17.57 -7.11 32.17
C GLU A 351 -18.09 -5.66 32.14
N ASP A 352 -17.34 -4.72 32.70
CA ASP A 352 -17.71 -3.31 32.69
C ASP A 352 -17.28 -2.62 31.37
N ILE A 353 -16.42 -3.26 30.56
CA ILE A 353 -15.99 -2.76 29.25
C ILE A 353 -17.06 -3.02 28.18
N SER A 354 -17.56 -1.95 27.58
CA SER A 354 -18.61 -1.97 26.55
C SER A 354 -18.07 -2.28 25.15
N TYR A 355 -16.84 -1.87 24.85
CA TYR A 355 -16.23 -2.07 23.54
C TYR A 355 -14.70 -2.02 23.60
N ILE A 356 -14.05 -2.84 22.78
CA ILE A 356 -12.60 -2.94 22.67
C ILE A 356 -12.18 -2.74 21.23
N VAL A 357 -11.24 -1.84 20.99
CA VAL A 357 -10.63 -1.63 19.66
C VAL A 357 -9.14 -1.97 19.72
N ALA A 358 -8.66 -2.77 18.78
CA ALA A 358 -7.25 -3.14 18.67
C ALA A 358 -6.56 -2.44 17.49
N THR A 359 -5.32 -2.03 17.73
CA THR A 359 -4.42 -1.38 16.78
C THR A 359 -2.98 -1.92 16.92
N GLY A 360 -2.06 -1.43 16.10
CA GLY A 360 -0.72 -1.97 15.93
C GLY A 360 -0.71 -3.19 14.99
N TYR A 361 0.46 -3.72 14.67
CA TYR A 361 0.54 -4.92 13.83
C TYR A 361 0.03 -6.18 14.56
N GLY A 362 0.03 -6.18 15.90
CA GLY A 362 -0.51 -7.29 16.70
C GLY A 362 -2.04 -7.36 16.72
N ARG A 363 -2.74 -6.33 16.21
CA ARG A 363 -4.21 -6.21 16.27
C ARG A 363 -4.97 -7.42 15.75
N ILE A 364 -4.49 -8.01 14.64
CA ILE A 364 -5.11 -9.17 13.98
C ILE A 364 -5.09 -10.43 14.85
N SER A 365 -4.23 -10.44 15.86
CA SER A 365 -4.05 -11.58 16.77
C SER A 365 -4.85 -11.41 18.06
N ILE A 366 -5.59 -10.32 18.25
CA ILE A 366 -6.32 -10.04 19.50
C ILE A 366 -7.79 -10.48 19.36
N PRO A 367 -8.15 -11.72 19.77
CA PRO A 367 -9.45 -12.31 19.43
C PRO A 367 -10.64 -11.70 20.18
N PHE A 368 -10.36 -10.93 21.23
CA PHE A 368 -11.37 -10.28 22.08
C PHE A 368 -11.60 -8.81 21.72
N ALA A 369 -10.93 -8.29 20.68
CA ALA A 369 -11.22 -6.97 20.15
C ALA A 369 -12.52 -7.00 19.32
N ASN A 370 -13.38 -6.01 19.49
CA ASN A 370 -14.61 -5.87 18.71
C ASN A 370 -14.36 -5.22 17.33
N LEU A 371 -13.27 -4.45 17.21
CA LEU A 371 -12.87 -3.76 15.99
C LEU A 371 -11.36 -3.70 15.88
N GLU A 372 -10.85 -3.86 14.67
CA GLU A 372 -9.46 -3.62 14.32
C GLU A 372 -9.34 -2.33 13.53
N VAL A 373 -8.41 -1.46 13.93
CA VAL A 373 -8.13 -0.19 13.27
C VAL A 373 -6.62 -0.06 13.06
N THR A 374 -6.21 0.58 11.98
CA THR A 374 -4.78 0.82 11.77
C THR A 374 -4.20 1.80 12.78
N GLU A 375 -2.93 1.66 13.12
CA GLU A 375 -2.29 2.59 14.04
C GLU A 375 -2.12 3.99 13.46
N ILE A 376 -2.11 4.11 12.12
CA ILE A 376 -2.09 5.40 11.45
C ILE A 376 -3.32 6.20 11.86
N THR A 377 -4.50 5.59 11.72
CA THR A 377 -5.78 6.20 12.12
C THR A 377 -5.82 6.44 13.63
N CYS A 378 -5.36 5.48 14.44
CA CYS A 378 -5.37 5.62 15.89
C CYS A 378 -4.43 6.73 16.39
N HIS A 379 -3.17 6.77 15.97
CA HIS A 379 -2.23 7.83 16.36
C HIS A 379 -2.70 9.21 15.88
N ALA A 380 -3.24 9.32 14.66
CA ALA A 380 -3.85 10.56 14.18
C ALA A 380 -4.98 11.02 15.11
N ARG A 381 -5.89 10.10 15.48
CA ARG A 381 -7.04 10.43 16.33
C ARG A 381 -6.64 10.79 17.75
N GLY A 382 -5.72 10.03 18.35
CA GLY A 382 -5.18 10.27 19.68
C GLY A 382 -4.42 11.62 19.74
N ALA A 383 -3.55 11.88 18.78
CA ALA A 383 -2.80 13.14 18.71
C ALA A 383 -3.72 14.35 18.55
N PHE A 384 -4.69 14.27 17.64
CA PHE A 384 -5.66 15.35 17.41
C PHE A 384 -6.60 15.57 18.61
N PHE A 385 -6.88 14.53 19.39
CA PHE A 385 -7.62 14.67 20.63
C PHE A 385 -6.81 15.43 21.69
N LEU A 386 -5.53 15.09 21.85
CA LEU A 386 -4.63 15.73 22.81
C LEU A 386 -4.32 17.18 22.43
N ASN A 387 -4.19 17.46 21.13
CA ASN A 387 -3.96 18.81 20.64
C ASN A 387 -4.56 19.04 19.24
N LYS A 388 -5.57 19.92 19.14
CA LYS A 388 -6.28 20.25 17.88
C LYS A 388 -5.41 21.00 16.86
N ASP A 389 -4.30 21.57 17.33
CA ASP A 389 -3.39 22.36 16.52
C ASP A 389 -2.37 21.53 15.74
N VAL A 390 -2.21 20.23 16.07
CA VAL A 390 -1.23 19.33 15.43
C VAL A 390 -1.54 19.13 13.94
N ARG A 391 -0.51 19.09 13.10
CA ARG A 391 -0.64 18.79 11.66
C ARG A 391 0.25 17.65 11.18
N THR A 392 1.33 17.38 11.90
CA THR A 392 2.26 16.28 11.58
C THR A 392 2.54 15.47 12.84
N ILE A 393 2.19 14.18 12.83
CA ILE A 393 2.52 13.24 13.90
C ILE A 393 3.78 12.48 13.51
N ILE A 394 4.72 12.39 14.44
CA ILE A 394 5.99 11.66 14.32
C ILE A 394 5.94 10.53 15.35
N ASP A 395 5.49 9.36 14.93
CA ASP A 395 5.51 8.18 15.78
C ASP A 395 6.82 7.41 15.59
N ILE A 396 7.54 7.15 16.68
CA ILE A 396 8.73 6.31 16.65
C ILE A 396 8.59 5.19 17.69
N GLY A 397 8.21 4.02 17.18
CA GLY A 397 8.00 2.80 17.93
C GLY A 397 9.26 1.95 18.11
N GLY A 398 9.04 0.67 18.39
CA GLY A 398 10.10 -0.31 18.65
C GLY A 398 10.89 -0.69 17.40
N GLN A 399 10.23 -1.07 16.30
CA GLN A 399 10.87 -1.50 15.05
C GLN A 399 10.41 -0.72 13.82
N ASP A 400 9.49 0.20 13.99
CA ASP A 400 8.97 1.06 12.93
C ASP A 400 8.87 2.52 13.41
N SER A 401 8.70 3.41 12.43
CA SER A 401 8.44 4.83 12.61
C SER A 401 7.47 5.28 11.53
N LYS A 402 6.62 6.26 11.86
CA LYS A 402 5.52 6.72 11.02
C LYS A 402 5.45 8.23 11.07
N ILE A 403 5.32 8.84 9.90
CA ILE A 403 4.99 10.26 9.79
C ILE A 403 3.60 10.34 9.20
N ILE A 404 2.70 11.00 9.91
CA ILE A 404 1.28 11.08 9.57
C ILE A 404 0.91 12.55 9.45
N LYS A 405 0.45 12.97 8.28
CA LYS A 405 -0.07 14.31 8.01
C LYS A 405 -1.59 14.28 8.18
N ILE A 406 -2.13 15.21 8.95
CA ILE A 406 -3.58 15.34 9.19
C ILE A 406 -4.10 16.72 8.78
N ASP A 407 -5.39 16.80 8.46
CA ASP A 407 -6.10 18.05 8.18
C ASP A 407 -6.62 18.75 9.47
N GLU A 408 -7.32 19.87 9.32
CA GLU A 408 -7.89 20.64 10.43
C GLU A 408 -8.94 19.87 11.25
N ASP A 409 -9.57 18.86 10.67
CA ASP A 409 -10.59 18.02 11.29
C ASP A 409 -10.01 16.73 11.92
N GLY A 410 -8.70 16.54 11.76
CA GLY A 410 -7.97 15.39 12.28
C GLY A 410 -8.03 14.14 11.40
N ASN A 411 -8.42 14.28 10.13
CA ASN A 411 -8.39 13.17 9.17
C ASN A 411 -6.99 12.98 8.60
N VAL A 412 -6.61 11.73 8.35
CA VAL A 412 -5.33 11.39 7.72
C VAL A 412 -5.34 11.81 6.25
N VAL A 413 -4.42 12.72 5.90
CA VAL A 413 -4.23 13.23 4.54
C VAL A 413 -3.20 12.41 3.78
N ASP A 414 -2.04 12.18 4.40
CA ASP A 414 -0.94 11.40 3.83
C ASP A 414 -0.12 10.79 4.97
N PHE A 415 0.62 9.72 4.69
CA PHE A 415 1.52 9.11 5.66
C PHE A 415 2.64 8.31 4.99
N VAL A 416 3.72 8.13 5.73
CA VAL A 416 4.83 7.25 5.38
C VAL A 416 5.27 6.47 6.59
N MET A 417 5.70 5.23 6.37
CA MET A 417 6.25 4.38 7.42
C MET A 417 7.40 3.52 6.89
N ASN A 418 8.28 3.08 7.78
CA ASN A 418 9.20 1.97 7.53
C ASN A 418 8.69 0.69 8.18
N ASP A 419 8.73 -0.41 7.44
CA ASP A 419 8.54 -1.74 7.99
C ASP A 419 9.88 -2.44 8.23
N LYS A 420 9.96 -3.22 9.32
CA LYS A 420 11.00 -4.24 9.60
C LYS A 420 12.44 -3.74 9.65
N CYS A 421 12.67 -2.42 9.68
CA CYS A 421 13.98 -1.82 9.64
C CYS A 421 14.25 -1.08 10.95
N SER A 422 15.02 -1.71 11.83
CA SER A 422 15.33 -1.19 13.18
C SER A 422 16.02 0.17 13.19
N ALA A 423 16.71 0.56 12.11
CA ALA A 423 17.40 1.85 12.07
C ALA A 423 16.44 3.01 12.33
N GLY A 424 16.82 4.00 13.13
CA GLY A 424 15.92 5.12 13.41
C GLY A 424 14.71 4.82 14.31
N THR A 425 14.72 3.71 15.06
CA THR A 425 13.62 3.28 15.96
C THR A 425 14.14 2.95 17.36
N GLY A 426 13.24 2.62 18.30
CA GLY A 426 13.61 2.24 19.66
C GLY A 426 14.57 1.05 19.71
N ARG A 427 14.43 0.06 18.83
CA ARG A 427 15.33 -1.11 18.77
C ARG A 427 16.76 -0.74 18.39
N PHE A 428 16.94 0.33 17.60
CA PHE A 428 18.27 0.85 17.32
C PHE A 428 18.90 1.45 18.57
N LEU A 429 18.15 2.24 19.35
CA LEU A 429 18.62 2.75 20.64
C LEU A 429 18.95 1.61 21.62
N GLU A 430 18.10 0.59 21.74
CA GLU A 430 18.38 -0.59 22.57
C GLU A 430 19.66 -1.33 22.18
N ASN A 431 19.97 -1.41 20.89
CA ASN A 431 21.20 -2.05 20.44
C ASN A 431 22.42 -1.18 20.79
N MET A 432 22.34 0.13 20.53
CA MET A 432 23.44 1.05 20.86
C MET A 432 23.66 1.19 22.37
N SER A 433 22.60 1.08 23.17
CA SER A 433 22.68 1.12 24.62
C SER A 433 23.51 -0.06 25.18
N ARG A 434 23.40 -1.25 24.56
CA ARG A 434 24.22 -2.42 24.91
C ARG A 434 25.68 -2.22 24.54
N VAL A 435 25.94 -1.65 23.36
CA VAL A 435 27.31 -1.39 22.86
C VAL A 435 28.03 -0.35 23.74
N LEU A 436 27.30 0.66 24.21
CA LEU A 436 27.81 1.74 25.04
C LEU A 436 27.68 1.49 26.54
N GLU A 437 27.16 0.32 26.92
CA GLU A 437 26.92 -0.11 28.31
C GLU A 437 26.20 0.96 29.16
N ILE A 438 25.15 1.54 28.59
CA ILE A 438 24.32 2.56 29.25
C ILE A 438 22.83 2.16 29.16
N PRO A 439 22.02 2.37 30.21
CA PRO A 439 20.56 2.21 30.11
C PRO A 439 19.97 3.12 29.02
N VAL A 440 19.00 2.61 28.26
CA VAL A 440 18.36 3.35 27.15
C VAL A 440 17.75 4.65 27.65
N GLU A 441 17.20 4.65 28.86
CA GLU A 441 16.57 5.78 29.52
C GLU A 441 17.55 6.90 29.84
N LYS A 442 18.86 6.59 29.96
CA LYS A 442 19.92 7.56 30.25
C LYS A 442 20.61 8.12 29.02
N MET A 443 20.44 7.49 27.85
CA MET A 443 21.04 7.94 26.59
C MET A 443 20.64 9.38 26.23
N GLY A 444 19.36 9.73 26.44
CA GLY A 444 18.82 11.05 26.11
C GLY A 444 19.49 12.16 26.90
N GLU A 445 19.47 12.05 28.24
CA GLU A 445 20.06 13.04 29.15
C GLU A 445 21.57 13.20 28.91
N GLU A 446 22.31 12.09 28.80
CA GLU A 446 23.78 12.14 28.64
C GLU A 446 24.20 12.75 27.29
N SER A 447 23.39 12.57 26.24
CA SER A 447 23.69 13.14 24.93
C SER A 447 23.62 14.66 24.88
N LEU A 448 23.00 15.33 25.86
CA LEU A 448 22.81 16.79 25.83
C LEU A 448 24.11 17.55 26.13
N ASP A 449 25.06 16.93 26.83
CA ASP A 449 26.33 17.55 27.24
C ASP A 449 27.48 17.29 26.24
N TRP A 450 27.15 16.97 24.98
CA TRP A 450 28.12 16.72 23.91
C TRP A 450 28.97 17.97 23.59
N LYS A 451 30.18 17.74 23.09
CA LYS A 451 31.19 18.76 22.79
C LYS A 451 31.80 18.60 21.41
N GLU A 452 31.96 17.36 20.94
CA GLU A 452 32.44 17.06 19.60
C GLU A 452 31.28 16.63 18.71
N ASP A 453 31.11 17.28 17.55
CA ASP A 453 30.09 16.88 16.59
C ASP A 453 30.59 15.69 15.76
N LEU A 454 30.16 14.49 16.15
CA LEU A 454 30.46 13.24 15.45
C LEU A 454 29.35 12.90 14.44
N GLU A 455 29.70 12.16 13.39
CA GLU A 455 28.74 11.66 12.40
C GLU A 455 28.76 10.13 12.34
N ILE A 456 27.57 9.53 12.29
CA ILE A 456 27.35 8.12 11.94
C ILE A 456 26.68 8.09 10.57
N SER A 457 27.38 7.53 9.59
CA SER A 457 27.00 7.59 8.18
C SER A 457 26.03 6.47 7.78
N SER A 458 26.10 5.34 8.48
CA SER A 458 25.32 4.15 8.14
C SER A 458 23.86 4.22 8.63
N MET A 459 22.94 4.00 7.69
CA MET A 459 21.50 3.86 7.93
C MET A 459 21.09 2.42 8.29
N CYS A 460 22.04 1.48 8.38
CA CYS A 460 21.81 0.10 8.79
C CYS A 460 22.32 -0.10 10.22
N THR A 461 21.50 -0.67 11.09
CA THR A 461 21.85 -0.90 12.51
C THR A 461 23.17 -1.66 12.68
N VAL A 462 23.44 -2.66 11.85
CA VAL A 462 24.67 -3.48 11.93
C VAL A 462 25.92 -2.67 11.59
N PHE A 463 25.85 -1.84 10.54
CA PHE A 463 26.98 -1.00 10.16
C PHE A 463 27.16 0.19 11.10
N ALA A 464 26.06 0.77 11.58
CA ALA A 464 26.10 1.81 12.61
C ALA A 464 26.75 1.31 13.91
N GLU A 465 26.47 0.07 14.33
CA GLU A 465 27.14 -0.57 15.46
C GLU A 465 28.66 -0.65 15.25
N SER A 466 29.09 -1.04 14.06
CA SER A 466 30.52 -1.10 13.71
C SER A 466 31.18 0.29 13.72
N GLU A 467 30.46 1.32 13.25
CA GLU A 467 30.93 2.71 13.33
C GLU A 467 31.05 3.19 14.78
N VAL A 468 30.06 2.88 15.63
CA VAL A 468 30.09 3.20 17.07
C VAL A 468 31.29 2.53 17.74
N ILE A 469 31.53 1.24 17.49
CA ILE A 469 32.71 0.52 18.01
C ILE A 469 34.01 1.19 17.53
N SER A 470 34.07 1.66 16.29
CA SER A 470 35.22 2.40 15.77
C SER A 470 35.45 3.73 16.51
N LEU A 471 34.37 4.47 16.83
CA LEU A 471 34.46 5.71 17.61
C LEU A 471 34.93 5.45 19.05
N ILE A 472 34.46 4.37 19.67
CA ILE A 472 34.95 3.92 20.99
C ILE A 472 36.44 3.59 20.92
N ALA A 473 36.88 2.84 19.90
CA ALA A 473 38.29 2.51 19.72
C ALA A 473 39.19 3.74 19.46
N LYS A 474 38.61 4.81 18.90
CA LYS A 474 39.26 6.12 18.74
C LYS A 474 39.20 6.99 20.01
N ASN A 475 38.73 6.43 21.13
CA ASN A 475 38.63 7.07 22.42
C ASN A 475 37.76 8.35 22.39
N LYS A 476 36.68 8.33 21.59
CA LYS A 476 35.67 9.40 21.58
C LYS A 476 34.77 9.32 22.82
N GLU A 477 34.35 10.47 23.32
CA GLU A 477 33.50 10.54 24.50
C GLU A 477 32.11 9.95 24.22
N ARG A 478 31.56 9.20 25.19
CA ARG A 478 30.26 8.52 25.03
C ARG A 478 29.12 9.49 24.70
N ARG A 479 29.05 10.65 25.37
CA ARG A 479 28.09 11.74 25.09
C ARG A 479 28.08 12.19 23.62
N ASP A 480 29.26 12.29 23.01
CA ASP A 480 29.42 12.74 21.61
C ASP A 480 28.93 11.65 20.65
N ILE A 481 29.22 10.40 20.98
CA ILE A 481 28.71 9.24 20.23
C ILE A 481 27.18 9.16 20.34
N LEU A 482 26.61 9.36 21.53
CA LEU A 482 25.17 9.38 21.75
C LEU A 482 24.47 10.49 20.94
N HIS A 483 25.07 11.69 20.88
CA HIS A 483 24.57 12.77 20.04
C HIS A 483 24.58 12.37 18.55
N ALA A 484 25.66 11.76 18.05
CA ALA A 484 25.74 11.26 16.68
C ALA A 484 24.69 10.17 16.38
N ILE A 485 24.42 9.27 17.34
CA ILE A 485 23.36 8.26 17.26
C ILE A 485 22.01 8.96 17.09
N HIS A 486 21.69 9.96 17.92
CA HIS A 486 20.44 10.72 17.81
C HIS A 486 20.32 11.47 16.47
N LYS A 487 21.39 12.11 16.00
CA LYS A 487 21.43 12.74 14.67
C LYS A 487 21.14 11.75 13.54
N SER A 488 21.65 10.53 13.62
CA SER A 488 21.40 9.50 12.60
C SER A 488 19.92 9.10 12.52
N ILE A 489 19.23 9.02 13.67
CA ILE A 489 17.78 8.78 13.75
C ILE A 489 17.03 9.94 13.10
N VAL A 490 17.35 11.17 13.50
CA VAL A 490 16.70 12.39 13.02
C VAL A 490 16.87 12.58 11.51
N LYS A 491 18.03 12.27 10.95
CA LYS A 491 18.27 12.31 9.49
C LYS A 491 17.27 11.43 8.73
N ARG A 492 16.96 10.24 9.27
CA ARG A 492 15.94 9.34 8.71
C ARG A 492 14.55 9.95 8.80
N ILE A 493 14.16 10.40 9.99
CA ILE A 493 12.83 10.95 10.26
C ILE A 493 12.56 12.20 9.42
N ALA A 494 13.54 13.10 9.28
CA ALA A 494 13.44 14.28 8.42
C ALA A 494 13.14 13.89 6.95
N SER A 495 13.79 12.87 6.42
CA SER A 495 13.51 12.39 5.06
C SER A 495 12.08 11.85 4.89
N PHE A 496 11.46 11.34 5.96
CA PHE A 496 10.08 10.88 5.93
C PHE A 496 9.10 12.05 6.00
N ILE A 497 9.39 13.06 6.82
CA ILE A 497 8.62 14.30 6.89
C ILE A 497 8.57 14.98 5.51
N GLU A 498 9.72 15.10 4.84
CA GLU A 498 9.80 15.67 3.49
C GLU A 498 8.94 14.90 2.47
N ARG A 499 8.89 13.56 2.57
CA ARG A 499 8.13 12.71 1.63
C ARG A 499 6.62 12.86 1.72
N VAL A 500 6.09 13.18 2.90
CA VAL A 500 4.65 13.41 3.11
C VAL A 500 4.29 14.90 3.06
N ASP A 501 5.24 15.76 2.68
CA ASP A 501 5.07 17.21 2.72
C ASP A 501 4.58 17.65 4.12
N GLY A 502 5.21 17.10 5.16
CA GLY A 502 4.86 17.40 6.55
C GLY A 502 5.09 18.87 6.88
N GLY A 503 4.09 19.48 7.51
CA GLY A 503 4.10 20.90 7.88
C GLY A 503 4.32 21.13 9.38
N PRO A 504 4.49 22.41 9.79
CA PRO A 504 4.72 22.79 11.18
C PRO A 504 3.62 22.29 12.12
N ARG A 505 3.88 22.37 13.44
CA ARG A 505 3.02 21.84 14.52
C ARG A 505 3.11 20.32 14.63
N TYR A 506 4.34 19.91 14.89
CA TYR A 506 4.75 18.52 15.08
C TYR A 506 4.37 18.01 16.46
N MET A 507 3.82 16.80 16.53
CA MET A 507 3.70 16.03 17.77
C MET A 507 4.50 14.75 17.64
N MET A 508 5.28 14.39 18.65
CA MET A 508 6.02 13.13 18.66
C MET A 508 5.39 12.14 19.64
N THR A 509 5.13 10.91 19.17
CA THR A 509 4.53 9.81 19.93
C THR A 509 5.44 8.57 19.93
N GLY A 510 5.06 7.56 20.69
CA GLY A 510 5.83 6.32 20.82
C GLY A 510 6.90 6.37 21.90
N GLY A 511 7.63 5.26 22.08
CA GLY A 511 8.61 5.11 23.17
C GLY A 511 9.81 6.05 23.05
N VAL A 512 10.25 6.33 21.82
CA VAL A 512 11.43 7.19 21.59
C VAL A 512 11.15 8.65 21.89
N ALA A 513 9.89 9.08 21.98
CA ALA A 513 9.53 10.44 22.39
C ALA A 513 9.98 10.75 23.83
N LYS A 514 10.23 9.73 24.66
CA LYS A 514 10.79 9.87 26.02
C LYS A 514 12.31 10.15 26.01
N ASN A 515 12.99 9.95 24.87
CA ASN A 515 14.41 10.28 24.73
C ASN A 515 14.57 11.75 24.35
N ILE A 516 14.88 12.59 25.34
CA ILE A 516 15.04 14.04 25.16
C ILE A 516 16.14 14.40 24.15
N GLY A 517 17.19 13.58 24.02
CA GLY A 517 18.27 13.82 23.06
C GLY A 517 17.78 13.73 21.61
N VAL A 518 16.95 12.72 21.29
CA VAL A 518 16.30 12.61 19.98
C VAL A 518 15.35 13.76 19.73
N VAL A 519 14.52 14.11 20.72
CA VAL A 519 13.58 15.24 20.61
C VAL A 519 14.33 16.54 20.30
N ARG A 520 15.41 16.84 21.02
CA ARG A 520 16.22 18.06 20.80
C ARG A 520 16.86 18.10 19.42
N CYS A 521 17.49 17.00 19.00
CA CYS A 521 18.07 16.92 17.65
C CYS A 521 17.01 17.13 16.57
N LEU A 522 15.79 16.64 16.79
CA LEU A 522 14.69 16.77 15.85
C LEU A 522 14.14 18.21 15.82
N GLU A 523 13.96 18.83 16.99
CA GLU A 523 13.58 20.26 17.10
C GLU A 523 14.60 21.16 16.39
N GLU A 524 15.90 20.92 16.58
CA GLU A 524 16.98 21.65 15.91
C GLU A 524 16.94 21.46 14.38
N ARG A 525 16.68 20.24 13.91
CA ARG A 525 16.59 19.94 12.48
C ARG A 525 15.36 20.58 11.82
N LEU A 526 14.23 20.64 12.53
CA LEU A 526 12.97 21.18 12.04
C LEU A 526 12.86 22.70 12.21
N GLY A 527 13.63 23.30 13.13
CA GLY A 527 13.55 24.72 13.46
C GLY A 527 12.29 25.10 14.24
N GLU A 528 11.60 24.12 14.84
CA GLU A 528 10.35 24.31 15.57
C GLU A 528 10.31 23.38 16.79
N ARG A 529 9.59 23.80 17.84
CA ARG A 529 9.31 22.97 19.00
C ARG A 529 8.37 21.82 18.66
N ILE A 530 8.62 20.67 19.27
CA ILE A 530 7.79 19.48 19.11
C ILE A 530 6.89 19.34 20.33
N ILE A 531 5.61 19.07 20.09
CA ILE A 531 4.64 18.78 21.14
C ILE A 531 4.88 17.34 21.62
N ILE A 532 5.18 17.18 22.91
CA ILE A 532 5.32 15.87 23.55
C ILE A 532 4.17 15.68 24.53
N PRO A 533 3.27 14.70 24.31
CA PRO A 533 2.26 14.32 25.29
C PRO A 533 2.87 13.84 26.61
N ASP A 534 2.13 13.95 27.71
CA ASP A 534 2.58 13.47 29.03
C ASP A 534 2.95 11.98 28.99
N GLU A 535 2.13 11.17 28.31
CA GLU A 535 2.42 9.76 28.04
C GLU A 535 2.39 9.48 26.53
N PRO A 536 3.53 9.63 25.83
CA PRO A 536 3.58 9.50 24.37
C PRO A 536 3.39 8.06 23.88
N GLN A 537 3.64 7.06 24.73
CA GLN A 537 3.51 5.63 24.36
C GLN A 537 2.06 5.17 24.24
N ILE A 538 1.13 5.79 24.96
CA ILE A 538 -0.27 5.32 24.99
C ILE A 538 -1.15 5.97 23.93
N VAL A 539 -0.61 6.89 23.11
CA VAL A 539 -1.40 7.71 22.18
C VAL A 539 -2.12 6.86 21.13
N GLY A 540 -1.48 5.80 20.62
CA GLY A 540 -2.12 4.83 19.73
C GLY A 540 -3.31 4.13 20.39
N ALA A 541 -3.13 3.64 21.62
CA ALA A 541 -4.20 3.00 22.39
C ALA A 541 -5.33 3.99 22.73
N LEU A 542 -5.00 5.24 23.08
CA LEU A 542 -5.97 6.32 23.32
C LEU A 542 -6.81 6.58 22.07
N GLY A 543 -6.18 6.71 20.90
CA GLY A 543 -6.87 6.87 19.63
C GLY A 543 -7.81 5.70 19.31
N SER A 544 -7.36 4.49 19.59
CA SER A 544 -8.18 3.27 19.45
C SER A 544 -9.42 3.32 20.34
N ALA A 545 -9.27 3.70 21.62
CA ALA A 545 -10.37 3.84 22.57
C ALA A 545 -11.36 4.94 22.14
N LEU A 546 -10.87 6.08 21.65
CA LEU A 546 -11.70 7.17 21.13
C LEU A 546 -12.55 6.72 19.94
N ILE A 547 -11.96 5.97 19.00
CA ILE A 547 -12.69 5.42 17.84
C ILE A 547 -13.78 4.43 18.29
N GLY A 548 -13.47 3.60 19.30
CA GLY A 548 -14.47 2.70 19.88
C GLY A 548 -15.64 3.44 20.53
N LEU A 549 -15.36 4.55 21.23
CA LEU A 549 -16.40 5.39 21.80
C LEU A 549 -17.24 6.06 20.72
N GLU A 550 -16.61 6.64 19.69
CA GLU A 550 -17.30 7.24 18.55
C GLU A 550 -18.18 6.22 17.80
N LYS A 551 -17.73 4.96 17.70
CA LYS A 551 -18.53 3.85 17.17
C LYS A 551 -19.79 3.64 18.00
N LEU A 552 -19.68 3.59 19.32
CA LEU A 552 -20.85 3.42 20.20
C LEU A 552 -21.76 4.66 20.22
N GLU A 553 -21.19 5.86 20.12
CA GLU A 553 -21.94 7.13 20.03
C GLU A 553 -22.63 7.32 18.66
N GLY A 554 -22.10 6.67 17.62
CA GLY A 554 -22.48 6.81 16.21
C GLY A 554 -23.48 5.76 15.67
N TYR A 555 -24.16 5.02 16.54
CA TYR A 555 -25.25 4.09 16.15
C TYR A 555 -26.65 4.59 16.57
#